data_AF-A0A442W6P0-F1
#
_entry.id   AF-A0A442W6P0-F1
#
_cell.length_a   1.000
_cell.length_b   1.000
_cell.length_c   1.000
_cell.angle_alpha   90.00
_cell.angle_beta   90.00
_cell.angle_gamma   90.00
#
_symmetry.space_group_name_H-M   'P 1'
#
loop_
_entity.id
_entity.type
_entity.pdbx_description
1 polymer ?
#
loop_
_entity_poly.entity_id
_entity_poly.type
_entity_poly.pdbx_seq_one_letter_code
_entity_poly.pdbx_strand_id
1 'polypeptide(L)'
;MSLSPNAILILLAIGATVALAKVLGVVWQPIFWAIVIGILFHPLMKWIDSRLSGRPSLAAALTVLAIFVFVQIPALLLGSMVIREGMSLYTRIQSGAVDPGAELLRLENLFQPELGQLMTGIGIDLGAITEKLQSAILRSSEFVLSLFLSAGQNAAAFLINFFLMLYLLFFILRDGEDMYRQVFRAEPLPTNQKQLLFKKFADVSIATLNST
;
A
#
# COMPACT_ATOMS: atom_id res chain seq x y z
N MET A 1 10.14 43.61 10.48
CA MET A 1 8.74 43.15 10.37
C MET A 1 8.43 42.30 11.61
N SER A 2 7.94 42.92 12.69
CA SER A 2 7.49 42.18 13.87
C SER A 2 6.11 41.60 13.58
N LEU A 3 6.03 40.27 13.46
CA LEU A 3 4.74 39.59 13.37
C LEU A 3 3.95 39.87 14.66
N SER A 4 2.68 40.24 14.53
CA SER A 4 1.83 40.44 15.70
C SER A 4 1.66 39.10 16.46
N PRO A 5 1.54 39.10 17.79
CA PRO A 5 1.38 37.87 18.59
C PRO A 5 0.25 36.96 18.08
N ASN A 6 -0.84 37.57 17.60
CA ASN A 6 -1.99 36.84 17.05
C ASN A 6 -1.68 36.18 15.70
N ALA A 7 -0.86 36.80 14.85
CA ALA A 7 -0.44 36.21 13.58
C ALA A 7 0.44 34.96 13.80
N ILE A 8 1.29 34.97 14.84
CA ILE A 8 2.10 33.80 15.23
C ILE A 8 1.20 32.66 15.72
N LEU A 9 0.20 32.96 16.56
CA LEU A 9 -0.76 31.96 17.04
C LEU A 9 -1.57 31.33 15.90
N ILE A 10 -2.01 32.12 14.92
CA ILE A 10 -2.75 31.62 13.76
C ILE A 10 -1.85 30.75 12.88
N LEU A 11 -0.60 31.17 12.60
CA LEU A 11 0.36 30.36 11.86
C LEU A 11 0.66 29.03 12.56
N LEU A 12 0.82 29.05 13.88
CA LEU A 12 0.98 27.84 14.69
C LEU A 12 -0.26 26.94 14.63
N ALA A 13 -1.46 27.50 14.75
CA ALA A 13 -2.71 26.74 14.68
C ALA A 13 -2.90 26.08 13.30
N ILE A 14 -2.62 26.81 12.21
CA ILE A 14 -2.65 26.25 10.86
C ILE A 14 -1.59 25.15 10.71
N GLY A 15 -0.36 25.39 11.16
CA GLY A 15 0.72 24.39 11.13
C GLY A 15 0.37 23.12 11.89
N ALA A 16 -0.19 23.26 13.10
CA ALA A 16 -0.66 22.15 13.92
C ALA A 16 -1.81 21.39 13.24
N THR A 17 -2.76 22.11 12.64
CA THR A 17 -3.90 21.50 11.91
C THR A 17 -3.43 20.70 10.70
N VAL A 18 -2.50 21.25 9.90
CA VAL A 18 -1.92 20.55 8.75
C VAL A 18 -1.11 19.33 9.19
N ALA A 19 -0.32 19.45 10.25
CA ALA A 19 0.43 18.32 10.81
C ALA A 19 -0.51 17.21 11.28
N LEU A 20 -1.59 17.57 11.99
CA LEU A 20 -2.61 16.63 12.44
C LEU A 20 -3.30 15.95 11.26
N ALA A 21 -3.71 16.70 10.24
CA ALA A 21 -4.33 16.15 9.04
C ALA A 21 -3.41 15.15 8.31
N LYS A 22 -2.10 15.43 8.24
CA LYS A 22 -1.11 14.50 7.68
C LYS A 22 -1.00 13.22 8.50
N VAL A 23 -0.94 13.33 9.83
CA VAL A 23 -0.91 12.16 10.72
C VAL A 23 -2.17 11.32 10.52
N LEU A 24 -3.35 11.95 10.52
CA LEU A 24 -4.63 11.27 10.28
C LEU A 24 -4.70 10.60 8.91
N GLY A 25 -4.13 11.21 7.87
CA GLY A 25 -4.02 10.60 6.54
C GLY A 25 -3.25 9.27 6.55
N VAL A 26 -2.18 9.18 7.33
CA VAL A 26 -1.36 7.97 7.44
C VAL A 26 -2.07 6.86 8.23
N VAL A 27 -2.79 7.17 9.32
CA VAL A 27 -3.47 6.14 10.12
C VAL A 27 -4.75 5.58 9.50
N TRP A 28 -5.38 6.28 8.55
CA TRP A 28 -6.66 5.86 8.00
C TRP A 28 -6.61 4.47 7.34
N GLN A 29 -5.58 4.21 6.52
CA GLN A 29 -5.42 2.94 5.83
C GLN A 29 -5.17 1.77 6.81
N PRO A 30 -4.23 1.87 7.77
CA PRO A 30 -4.07 0.87 8.83
C PRO A 30 -5.34 0.61 9.65
N ILE A 31 -6.10 1.65 10.02
CA ILE A 31 -7.36 1.50 10.76
C ILE A 31 -8.36 0.68 9.94
N PHE A 32 -8.57 1.05 8.68
CA PHE A 32 -9.49 0.35 7.80
C PHE A 32 -9.15 -1.14 7.69
N TRP A 33 -7.89 -1.46 7.39
CA TRP A 33 -7.45 -2.85 7.27
C TRP A 33 -7.54 -3.62 8.59
N ALA A 34 -7.23 -2.97 9.72
CA ALA A 34 -7.36 -3.60 11.04
C ALA A 34 -8.81 -3.96 11.37
N ILE A 35 -9.78 -3.11 11.01
CA ILE A 35 -11.22 -3.38 11.20
C ILE A 35 -11.65 -4.55 10.29
N VAL A 36 -11.33 -4.50 8.99
CA VAL A 36 -11.71 -5.54 8.02
C VAL A 36 -11.17 -6.90 8.44
N ILE A 37 -9.87 -6.99 8.72
CA ILE A 37 -9.23 -8.23 9.16
C ILE A 37 -9.76 -8.65 10.54
N GLY A 38 -9.96 -7.69 11.44
CA GLY A 38 -10.52 -7.95 12.78
C GLY A 38 -11.86 -8.66 12.70
N ILE A 39 -12.77 -8.20 11.84
CA ILE A 39 -14.09 -8.83 11.62
C ILE A 39 -13.92 -10.23 11.01
N LEU A 40 -13.06 -10.37 10.00
CA LEU A 40 -12.84 -11.64 9.30
C LEU A 40 -12.23 -12.72 10.21
N PHE A 41 -11.31 -12.34 11.09
CA PHE A 41 -10.58 -13.27 11.97
C PHE A 41 -11.14 -13.33 13.40
N HIS A 42 -12.19 -12.58 13.70
CA HIS A 42 -12.93 -12.69 14.96
C HIS A 42 -13.39 -14.12 15.32
N PRO A 43 -13.90 -14.97 14.39
CA PRO A 43 -14.24 -16.35 14.74
C PRO A 43 -13.01 -17.18 15.14
N LEU A 44 -11.86 -16.97 14.49
CA LEU A 44 -10.60 -17.64 14.86
C LEU A 44 -10.15 -17.22 16.27
N MET A 45 -10.22 -15.92 16.56
CA MET A 45 -9.95 -15.34 17.88
C MET A 45 -10.81 -16.00 18.97
N LYS A 46 -12.13 -16.11 18.76
CA LYS A 46 -13.05 -16.76 19.72
C LYS A 46 -12.75 -18.25 19.89
N TRP A 47 -12.39 -18.94 18.81
CA TRP A 47 -11.97 -20.34 18.89
C TRP A 47 -10.71 -20.50 19.76
N ILE A 48 -9.71 -19.63 19.58
CA ILE A 48 -8.48 -19.63 20.39
C ILE A 48 -8.78 -19.27 21.85
N ASP A 49 -9.62 -18.26 22.10
CA ASP A 49 -9.98 -17.84 23.46
C ASP A 49 -10.71 -18.94 24.25
N SER A 50 -11.59 -19.68 23.59
CA SER A 50 -12.27 -20.85 24.17
C SER A 50 -11.31 -21.97 24.61
N ARG A 51 -10.13 -22.06 23.98
CA ARG A 51 -9.07 -23.02 24.31
C ARG A 51 -8.14 -22.52 25.42
N LEU A 52 -8.07 -21.21 25.64
CA LEU A 52 -7.16 -20.56 26.59
C LEU A 52 -7.83 -20.15 27.90
N SER A 53 -9.01 -20.69 28.18
CA SER A 53 -9.77 -20.46 29.41
C SER A 53 -10.13 -18.98 29.64
N GLY A 54 -10.48 -18.24 28.58
CA GLY A 54 -10.96 -16.86 28.68
C GLY A 54 -9.85 -15.83 28.96
N ARG A 55 -8.70 -16.00 28.31
CA ARG A 55 -7.57 -15.04 28.37
C ARG A 55 -7.52 -14.23 27.07
N PRO A 56 -8.34 -13.16 26.93
CA PRO A 56 -8.54 -12.47 25.66
C PRO A 56 -7.24 -11.85 25.11
N SER A 57 -6.36 -11.33 25.98
CA SER A 57 -5.07 -10.78 25.55
C SER A 57 -4.15 -11.80 24.88
N LEU A 58 -4.13 -13.05 25.38
CA LEU A 58 -3.31 -14.11 24.80
C LEU A 58 -3.93 -14.62 23.50
N ALA A 59 -5.26 -14.77 23.46
CA ALA A 59 -5.96 -15.13 22.24
C ALA A 59 -5.73 -14.10 21.12
N ALA A 60 -5.78 -12.81 21.46
CA ALA A 60 -5.52 -11.71 20.52
C ALA A 60 -4.09 -11.77 19.99
N ALA A 61 -3.10 -11.91 20.88
CA ALA A 61 -1.69 -11.99 20.50
C ALA A 61 -1.42 -13.18 19.58
N LEU A 62 -1.98 -14.35 19.87
CA LEU A 62 -1.82 -15.55 19.04
C LEU A 62 -2.51 -15.42 17.69
N THR A 63 -3.71 -14.82 17.65
CA THR A 63 -4.42 -14.56 16.39
C THR A 63 -3.64 -13.58 15.51
N VAL A 64 -3.15 -12.49 16.08
CA VAL A 64 -2.32 -11.50 15.38
C VAL A 64 -1.00 -12.11 14.90
N LEU A 65 -0.37 -12.97 15.72
CA LEU A 65 0.84 -13.69 15.32
C LEU A 65 0.57 -14.66 14.17
N ALA A 66 -0.55 -15.39 14.20
CA ALA A 66 -0.94 -16.28 13.11
C ALA A 66 -1.16 -15.49 11.82
N ILE A 67 -1.84 -14.34 11.88
CA ILE A 67 -2.04 -13.44 10.74
C ILE A 67 -0.69 -12.90 10.23
N PHE A 68 0.20 -12.48 11.14
CA PHE A 68 1.54 -12.02 10.79
C PHE A 68 2.30 -13.09 9.98
N VAL A 69 2.38 -14.31 10.49
CA VAL A 69 3.08 -15.41 9.81
C VAL A 69 2.43 -15.72 8.46
N PHE A 70 1.09 -15.79 8.43
CA PHE A 70 0.33 -16.10 7.22
C PHE A 70 0.54 -15.06 6.11
N VAL A 71 0.66 -13.77 6.45
CA VAL A 71 0.87 -12.69 5.49
C VAL A 71 2.35 -12.56 5.10
N GLN A 72 3.28 -12.73 6.05
CA GLN A 72 4.71 -12.51 5.80
C GLN A 72 5.34 -13.64 4.97
N ILE A 73 4.93 -14.91 5.16
CA ILE A 73 5.52 -16.03 4.40
C ILE A 73 5.34 -15.84 2.87
N PRO A 74 4.13 -15.59 2.33
CA PRO A 74 3.94 -15.36 0.90
C PRO A 74 4.72 -14.14 0.39
N ALA A 75 4.73 -13.05 1.15
CA ALA A 75 5.44 -11.83 0.79
C ALA A 75 6.96 -12.05 0.68
N LEU A 76 7.54 -12.78 1.64
CA LEU A 76 8.96 -13.13 1.63
C LEU A 76 9.31 -14.09 0.47
N LEU A 77 8.44 -15.06 0.19
CA LEU A 77 8.63 -15.97 -0.95
C LEU A 77 8.64 -15.20 -2.27
N LEU A 78 7.61 -14.38 -2.53
CA LEU A 78 7.52 -13.56 -3.73
C LEU A 78 8.68 -12.55 -3.82
N GLY A 79 8.98 -11.85 -2.73
CA GLY A 79 10.10 -10.92 -2.66
C GLY A 79 11.44 -11.61 -2.98
N SER A 80 11.65 -12.82 -2.46
CA SER A 80 12.87 -13.59 -2.75
C SER A 80 12.98 -13.98 -4.23
N MET A 81 11.86 -14.29 -4.89
CA MET A 81 11.84 -14.58 -6.33
C MET A 81 12.23 -13.34 -7.15
N VAL A 82 11.64 -12.19 -6.83
CA VAL A 82 11.96 -10.92 -7.52
C VAL A 82 13.43 -10.55 -7.33
N ILE A 83 13.96 -10.67 -6.12
CA ILE A 83 15.38 -10.39 -5.85
C ILE A 83 16.29 -11.33 -6.65
N ARG A 84 15.98 -12.63 -6.68
CA ARG A 84 16.75 -13.63 -7.45
C ARG A 84 16.72 -13.32 -8.94
N GLU A 85 15.55 -13.02 -9.49
CA GLU A 85 15.39 -12.69 -10.91
C GLU A 85 16.13 -11.39 -11.27
N GLY A 86 16.01 -10.37 -10.42
CA GLY A 86 16.71 -9.09 -10.58
C GLY A 86 18.24 -9.25 -10.54
N MET A 87 18.76 -10.06 -9.62
CA MET A 87 20.20 -10.35 -9.53
C MET A 87 20.69 -11.20 -10.72
N SER A 88 19.89 -12.15 -11.20
CA SER A 88 20.17 -12.93 -12.41
C SER A 88 20.23 -12.03 -13.64
N LEU A 89 19.29 -11.10 -13.78
CA LEU A 89 19.30 -10.11 -14.86
C LEU A 89 20.52 -9.19 -14.79
N TYR A 90 20.84 -8.68 -13.59
CA TYR A 90 22.01 -7.82 -13.38
C TYR A 90 23.33 -8.53 -13.73
N THR A 91 23.50 -9.79 -13.29
CA THR A 91 24.70 -10.57 -13.59
C THR A 91 24.82 -10.92 -15.08
N ARG A 92 23.70 -11.18 -15.78
CA ARG A 92 23.69 -11.40 -17.24
C ARG A 92 24.09 -10.15 -18.02
N ILE A 93 23.70 -8.96 -17.55
CA ILE A 93 24.11 -7.67 -18.13
C ILE A 93 25.61 -7.42 -17.87
N GLN A 94 26.07 -7.61 -16.64
CA GLN A 94 27.47 -7.36 -16.26
C GLN A 94 28.45 -8.33 -16.93
N SER A 95 28.05 -9.60 -17.09
CA SER A 95 28.88 -10.64 -17.73
C SER A 95 28.91 -10.56 -19.26
N GLY A 96 28.15 -9.65 -19.88
CA GLY A 96 28.03 -9.55 -21.33
C GLY A 96 27.28 -10.71 -21.99
N ALA A 97 26.65 -11.60 -21.20
CA ALA A 97 25.82 -12.70 -21.71
C ALA A 97 24.49 -12.20 -22.29
N VAL A 98 24.01 -11.06 -21.80
CA VAL A 98 22.98 -10.24 -22.42
C VAL A 98 23.58 -8.85 -22.51
N ASP A 99 24.08 -8.48 -23.68
CA ASP A 99 24.48 -7.10 -23.95
C ASP A 99 23.27 -6.42 -24.58
N PRO A 100 22.40 -5.73 -23.79
CA PRO A 100 21.26 -5.03 -24.37
C PRO A 100 21.72 -4.02 -25.42
N GLY A 101 22.96 -3.51 -25.36
CA GLY A 101 23.58 -2.72 -26.42
C GLY A 101 23.84 -3.55 -27.68
N ALA A 102 24.48 -4.71 -27.59
CA ALA A 102 24.75 -5.58 -28.75
C ALA A 102 23.50 -6.25 -29.32
N GLU A 103 22.49 -6.56 -28.51
CA GLU A 103 21.22 -7.13 -28.98
C GLU A 103 20.37 -6.06 -29.69
N LEU A 104 20.38 -4.81 -29.17
CA LEU A 104 19.80 -3.65 -29.87
C LEU A 104 20.58 -3.30 -31.14
N LEU A 105 21.92 -3.37 -31.12
CA LEU A 105 22.78 -3.19 -32.30
C LEU A 105 22.63 -4.34 -33.30
N ARG A 106 22.32 -5.57 -32.86
CA ARG A 106 22.00 -6.70 -33.75
C ARG A 106 20.63 -6.55 -34.38
N LEU A 107 19.64 -6.09 -33.62
CA LEU A 107 18.34 -5.67 -34.16
C LEU A 107 18.54 -4.55 -35.20
N GLU A 108 19.33 -3.53 -34.87
CA GLU A 108 19.68 -2.45 -35.80
C GLU A 108 20.41 -2.97 -37.05
N ASN A 109 21.40 -3.87 -36.91
CA ASN A 109 22.12 -4.48 -38.02
C ASN A 109 21.26 -5.43 -38.86
N LEU A 110 20.19 -6.01 -38.31
CA LEU A 110 19.21 -6.78 -39.07
C LEU A 110 18.29 -5.87 -39.91
N PHE A 111 18.06 -4.63 -39.47
CA PHE A 111 17.29 -3.61 -40.19
C PHE A 111 18.16 -2.72 -41.11
N GLN A 112 19.48 -2.68 -40.91
CA GLN A 112 20.43 -1.82 -41.63
C GLN A 112 20.57 -2.07 -43.14
N PRO A 113 20.53 -3.29 -43.71
CA PRO A 113 20.81 -3.46 -45.13
C PRO A 113 19.81 -2.73 -46.03
N GLU A 114 18.56 -2.59 -45.57
CA GLU A 114 17.49 -1.94 -46.35
C GLU A 114 17.17 -0.51 -45.87
N LEU A 115 17.37 -0.17 -44.59
CA LEU A 115 17.06 1.17 -44.05
C LEU A 115 18.26 2.14 -44.05
N GLY A 116 19.50 1.64 -43.99
CA GLY A 116 20.69 2.50 -43.87
C GLY A 116 20.89 3.47 -45.02
N GLN A 117 20.64 3.03 -46.27
CA GLN A 117 20.77 3.89 -47.46
C GLN A 117 19.62 4.90 -47.59
N LEU A 118 18.42 4.57 -47.09
CA LEU A 118 17.27 5.48 -47.11
C LEU A 118 17.40 6.56 -46.03
N MET A 119 17.92 6.21 -44.85
CA MET A 119 18.00 7.09 -43.67
C MET A 119 19.13 8.15 -43.74
N THR A 120 20.25 7.84 -44.40
CA THR A 120 21.28 8.85 -44.71
C THR A 120 20.80 9.90 -45.71
N GLY A 121 19.81 9.59 -46.56
CA GLY A 121 19.19 10.54 -47.49
C GLY A 121 18.27 11.57 -46.83
N ILE A 122 17.85 11.32 -45.58
CA ILE A 122 16.92 12.18 -44.79
C ILE A 122 17.60 12.82 -43.56
N GLY A 123 18.92 12.68 -43.42
CA GLY A 123 19.73 13.38 -42.41
C GLY A 123 19.65 12.79 -40.99
N ILE A 124 19.28 11.51 -40.83
CA ILE A 124 19.27 10.84 -39.53
C ILE A 124 20.62 10.16 -39.33
N ASP A 125 21.44 10.74 -38.46
CA ASP A 125 22.74 10.18 -38.07
C ASP A 125 22.56 9.07 -37.03
N LEU A 126 22.80 7.83 -37.46
CA LEU A 126 22.74 6.65 -36.59
C LEU A 126 23.75 6.74 -35.44
N GLY A 127 24.89 7.41 -35.63
CA GLY A 127 25.89 7.63 -34.57
C GLY A 127 25.35 8.48 -33.42
N ALA A 128 24.55 9.51 -33.73
CA ALA A 128 23.89 10.34 -32.71
C ALA A 128 22.80 9.57 -31.94
N ILE A 129 22.20 8.54 -32.56
CA ILE A 129 21.25 7.62 -31.91
C ILE A 129 22.02 6.69 -30.98
N THR A 130 23.14 6.11 -31.42
CA THR A 130 23.97 5.23 -30.57
C THR A 130 24.55 5.98 -29.38
N GLU A 131 24.98 7.24 -29.55
CA GLU A 131 25.51 8.09 -28.48
C GLU A 131 24.41 8.52 -27.49
N LYS A 132 23.19 8.81 -27.98
CA LYS A 132 22.00 8.99 -27.13
C LYS A 132 21.62 7.72 -26.38
N LEU A 133 21.80 6.55 -26.99
CA LEU A 133 21.51 5.26 -26.37
C LEU A 133 22.55 4.93 -25.28
N GLN A 134 23.83 5.17 -25.54
CA GLN A 134 24.91 5.03 -24.55
C GLN A 134 24.73 5.98 -23.37
N SER A 135 24.37 7.24 -23.62
CA SER A 135 24.07 8.19 -22.53
C SER A 135 22.78 7.84 -21.78
N ALA A 136 21.79 7.22 -22.42
CA ALA A 136 20.62 6.62 -21.75
C ALA A 136 21.01 5.41 -20.87
N ILE A 137 21.96 4.59 -21.31
CA ILE A 137 22.54 3.49 -20.53
C ILE A 137 23.34 4.05 -19.34
N LEU A 138 24.09 5.15 -19.49
CA LEU A 138 24.80 5.76 -18.36
C LEU A 138 23.84 6.37 -17.32
N ARG A 139 22.71 6.93 -17.76
CA ARG A 139 21.59 7.35 -16.88
C ARG A 139 20.83 6.19 -16.25
N SER A 140 21.05 4.94 -16.69
CA SER A 140 20.45 3.77 -16.05
C SER A 140 20.91 3.60 -14.60
N SER A 141 22.10 4.07 -14.25
CA SER A 141 22.62 4.01 -12.87
C SER A 141 21.80 4.87 -11.91
N GLU A 142 21.48 6.11 -12.29
CA GLU A 142 20.61 7.01 -11.54
C GLU A 142 19.17 6.48 -11.50
N PHE A 143 18.66 5.95 -12.62
CA PHE A 143 17.35 5.32 -12.68
C PHE A 143 17.24 4.12 -11.73
N VAL A 144 18.22 3.20 -11.76
CA VAL A 144 18.29 2.03 -10.88
C VAL A 144 18.41 2.46 -9.41
N LEU A 145 19.25 3.46 -9.10
CA LEU A 145 19.35 3.99 -7.74
C LEU A 145 18.02 4.58 -7.27
N SER A 146 17.32 5.34 -8.11
CA SER A 146 16.00 5.89 -7.78
C SER A 146 14.95 4.80 -7.56
N LEU A 147 15.01 3.70 -8.31
CA LEU A 147 14.16 2.54 -8.11
C LEU A 147 14.45 1.85 -6.78
N PHE A 148 15.72 1.66 -6.41
CA PHE A 148 16.09 1.10 -5.11
C PHE A 148 15.66 1.99 -3.94
N LEU A 149 15.91 3.30 -4.04
CA LEU A 149 15.51 4.26 -3.01
C LEU A 149 13.99 4.31 -2.85
N SER A 150 13.25 4.38 -3.95
CA SER A 150 11.78 4.39 -3.92
C SER A 150 11.21 3.06 -3.41
N ALA A 151 11.77 1.92 -3.82
CA ALA A 151 11.40 0.61 -3.28
C ALA A 151 11.65 0.52 -1.78
N GLY A 152 12.81 1.00 -1.31
CA GLY A 152 13.15 1.05 0.11
C GLY A 152 12.20 1.94 0.92
N GLN A 153 11.87 3.14 0.41
CA GLN A 153 10.90 4.04 1.03
C GLN A 153 9.50 3.43 1.09
N ASN A 154 9.04 2.84 -0.02
CA ASN A 154 7.74 2.16 -0.08
C ASN A 154 7.68 0.96 0.87
N ALA A 155 8.76 0.18 0.95
CA ALA A 155 8.87 -0.93 1.90
C ALA A 155 8.83 -0.44 3.35
N ALA A 156 9.56 0.63 3.69
CA ALA A 156 9.53 1.22 5.02
C ALA A 156 8.13 1.75 5.37
N ALA A 157 7.49 2.48 4.46
CA ALA A 157 6.12 2.98 4.65
C ALA A 157 5.11 1.83 4.81
N PHE A 158 5.24 0.78 4.00
CA PHE A 158 4.45 -0.44 4.13
C PHE A 158 4.65 -1.09 5.51
N LEU A 159 5.89 -1.25 5.97
CA LEU A 159 6.18 -1.85 7.27
C LEU A 159 5.56 -1.04 8.40
N ILE A 160 5.71 0.29 8.40
CA ILE A 160 5.09 1.17 9.40
C ILE A 160 3.58 1.00 9.40
N ASN A 161 2.94 1.08 8.23
CA ASN A 161 1.49 0.90 8.08
C ASN A 161 1.03 -0.48 8.53
N PHE A 162 1.81 -1.52 8.22
CA PHE A 162 1.50 -2.89 8.57
C PHE A 162 1.61 -3.13 10.08
N PHE A 163 2.69 -2.67 10.73
CA PHE A 163 2.82 -2.78 12.19
C PHE A 163 1.77 -1.95 12.93
N LEU A 164 1.42 -0.76 12.41
CA LEU A 164 0.34 0.04 12.96
C LEU A 164 -1.01 -0.66 12.82
N MET A 165 -1.26 -1.27 11.66
CA MET A 165 -2.45 -2.10 11.42
C MET A 165 -2.50 -3.29 12.39
N LEU A 166 -1.40 -4.03 12.59
CA LEU A 166 -1.36 -5.15 13.53
C LEU A 166 -1.56 -4.72 14.98
N TYR A 167 -0.99 -3.58 15.37
CA TYR A 167 -1.21 -2.98 16.68
C TYR A 167 -2.70 -2.67 16.88
N LEU A 168 -3.33 -1.99 15.92
CA LEU A 168 -4.76 -1.68 15.98
C LEU A 168 -5.62 -2.94 15.96
N LEU A 169 -5.26 -3.92 15.14
CA LEU A 169 -5.94 -5.21 15.06
C LEU A 169 -5.91 -5.95 16.39
N PHE A 170 -4.76 -5.93 17.09
CA PHE A 170 -4.64 -6.51 18.44
C PHE A 170 -5.65 -5.87 19.40
N PHE A 171 -5.74 -4.53 19.42
CA PHE A 171 -6.70 -3.82 20.26
C PHE A 171 -8.15 -4.10 19.85
N ILE A 172 -8.45 -4.13 18.56
CA ILE A 172 -9.79 -4.44 18.04
C ILE A 172 -10.20 -5.87 18.41
N LEU A 173 -9.30 -6.84 18.30
CA LEU A 173 -9.61 -8.23 18.66
C LEU A 173 -9.74 -8.40 20.17
N ARG A 174 -8.88 -7.75 20.96
CA ARG A 174 -8.88 -7.85 22.43
C ARG A 174 -10.08 -7.14 23.05
N ASP A 175 -10.30 -5.88 22.66
CA ASP A 175 -11.25 -4.96 23.32
C ASP A 175 -12.49 -4.70 22.46
N GLY A 176 -12.62 -5.31 21.28
CA GLY A 176 -13.66 -4.99 20.30
C GLY A 176 -15.09 -5.04 20.85
N GLU A 177 -15.41 -6.00 21.71
CA GLU A 177 -16.74 -6.07 22.34
C GLU A 177 -16.97 -4.91 23.33
N ASP A 178 -15.95 -4.52 24.10
CA ASP A 178 -16.04 -3.39 25.03
C ASP A 178 -16.04 -2.04 24.32
N MET A 179 -15.20 -1.89 23.28
CA MET A 179 -15.17 -0.71 22.42
C MET A 179 -16.49 -0.54 21.67
N TYR A 180 -17.06 -1.62 21.11
CA TYR A 180 -18.37 -1.60 20.47
C TYR A 180 -19.46 -1.17 21.46
N ARG A 181 -19.46 -1.73 22.69
CA ARG A 181 -20.40 -1.33 23.74
C ARG A 181 -20.27 0.14 24.12
N GLN A 182 -19.06 0.70 24.17
CA GLN A 182 -18.83 2.10 24.51
C GLN A 182 -19.24 3.06 23.39
N VAL A 183 -18.88 2.74 22.14
CA VAL A 183 -19.28 3.52 20.96
C VAL A 183 -20.80 3.53 20.78
N PHE A 184 -21.47 2.38 20.99
CA PHE A 184 -22.94 2.32 20.93
C PHE A 184 -23.64 2.96 22.14
N ARG A 185 -23.01 3.03 23.31
CA ARG A 185 -23.57 3.76 24.47
C ARG A 185 -23.46 5.27 24.35
N ALA A 186 -22.55 5.79 23.52
CA ALA A 186 -22.43 7.22 23.23
C ALA A 186 -23.50 7.73 22.23
N GLU A 187 -24.26 6.83 21.62
CA GLU A 187 -25.43 7.12 20.77
C GLU A 187 -26.73 6.89 21.56
N PRO A 188 -27.31 7.92 22.20
CA PRO A 188 -28.57 7.80 22.91
C PRO A 188 -29.73 7.82 21.91
N LEU A 189 -29.87 6.77 21.10
CA LEU A 189 -31.09 6.53 20.33
C LEU A 189 -31.80 5.30 20.90
N PRO A 190 -32.95 5.48 21.57
CA PRO A 190 -33.70 4.40 22.21
C PRO A 190 -34.03 3.31 21.20
N THR A 191 -33.81 2.04 21.57
CA THR A 191 -34.05 0.83 20.77
C THR A 191 -35.45 0.80 20.13
N ASN A 192 -36.43 1.50 20.71
CA ASN A 192 -37.81 1.55 20.24
C ASN A 192 -38.06 2.50 19.05
N GLN A 193 -37.19 3.49 18.77
CA GLN A 193 -37.37 4.41 17.63
C GLN A 193 -36.62 3.97 16.36
N LYS A 194 -35.48 3.28 16.48
CA LYS A 194 -34.73 2.74 15.32
C LYS A 194 -35.54 1.71 14.53
N GLN A 195 -36.33 0.87 15.22
CA GLN A 195 -37.21 -0.12 14.58
C GLN A 195 -38.38 0.52 13.81
N LEU A 196 -38.91 1.66 14.28
CA LEU A 196 -40.01 2.37 13.62
C LEU A 196 -39.54 3.04 12.32
N LEU A 197 -38.32 3.57 12.30
CA LEU A 197 -37.70 4.16 11.11
C LEU A 197 -37.38 3.08 10.06
N PHE A 198 -36.76 1.96 10.47
CA PHE A 198 -36.51 0.83 9.56
C PHE A 198 -37.79 0.25 8.97
N LYS A 199 -38.87 0.17 9.76
CA LYS A 199 -40.18 -0.29 9.28
C LYS A 199 -40.77 0.68 8.24
N LYS A 200 -40.74 1.99 8.51
CA LYS A 200 -41.23 2.99 7.54
C LYS A 200 -40.43 3.03 6.23
N PHE A 201 -39.11 2.86 6.29
CA PHE A 201 -38.28 2.79 5.09
C PHE A 201 -38.52 1.50 4.29
N ALA A 202 -38.73 0.38 4.96
CA ALA A 202 -39.10 -0.88 4.30
C ALA A 202 -40.48 -0.80 3.64
N ASP A 203 -41.47 -0.21 4.32
CA ASP A 203 -42.82 -0.04 3.79
C ASP A 203 -42.85 0.83 2.51
N VAL A 204 -42.07 1.91 2.46
CA VAL A 204 -42.00 2.79 1.27
C VAL A 204 -41.23 2.15 0.12
N SER A 205 -40.18 1.39 0.41
CA SER A 205 -39.36 0.70 -0.61
C SER A 205 -40.14 -0.45 -1.27
N ILE A 206 -40.89 -1.22 -0.48
CA ILE A 206 -41.77 -2.28 -0.99
C ILE A 206 -42.94 -1.68 -1.77
N ALA A 207 -43.50 -0.54 -1.34
CA ALA A 207 -44.56 0.14 -2.08
C ALA A 207 -44.11 0.63 -3.46
N THR A 208 -42.85 1.08 -3.59
CA THR A 208 -42.31 1.55 -4.88
C THR A 208 -42.03 0.36 -5.81
N LEU A 209 -41.54 -0.75 -5.28
CA LEU A 209 -41.28 -1.97 -6.06
C LEU A 209 -42.58 -2.63 -6.55
N ASN A 210 -43.66 -2.54 -5.79
CA ASN A 210 -44.97 -3.07 -6.19
C ASN A 210 -45.79 -2.10 -7.06
N SER A 211 -45.30 -0.87 -7.29
CA SER A 211 -45.95 0.15 -8.12
C SER A 211 -45.36 0.26 -9.53
N THR A 212 -44.40 -0.59 -9.89
CA THR A 212 -43.86 -0.76 -11.26
C THR A 212 -44.13 -2.19 -11.70
#